data_AF-A0A521I5I3-F1
#
_entry.id   AF-A0A521I5I3-F1
#
_cell.length_a   1.000
_cell.length_b   1.000
_cell.length_c   1.000
_cell.angle_alpha   90.00
_cell.angle_beta   90.00
_cell.angle_gamma   90.00
#
_symmetry.space_group_name_H-M   'P 1'
#
loop_
_entity.id
_entity.type
_entity.pdbx_description
1 polymer ?
#
loop_
_entity_poly.entity_id
_entity_poly.type
_entity_poly.pdbx_seq_one_letter_code
_entity_poly.pdbx_strand_id
1 'polypeptide(L)'
;MSFIRLHWFDVGLVLAFLVGGIMLLSKLNPLSLLLWASLVSLFMHQFEEYRYPGYFPGMVNSVMFSSKHPERYPLNTNTALVINVFVGWVAYLLAALFGEKILWLAIAAILVSVGNFFAHTFLFNLKGHTLYNPGMFTAIFLFAPIAIYFAYLVIQGNLAALMDWVVGILLGIVLNYLGVFKLIDWLKDENTEYVFPKRFLLPSQRR
;
A
#
# COMPACT_ATOMS: atom_id res chain seq x y z
N MET A 1 -9.95 -22.21 0.87
CA MET A 1 -9.38 -20.85 1.14
C MET A 1 -8.21 -20.97 2.09
N SER A 2 -6.98 -20.73 1.62
CA SER A 2 -5.79 -20.73 2.46
C SER A 2 -5.80 -19.54 3.42
N PHE A 3 -5.69 -19.80 4.73
CA PHE A 3 -5.68 -18.80 5.82
C PHE A 3 -4.96 -17.48 5.45
N ILE A 4 -3.78 -17.58 4.83
CA ILE A 4 -2.95 -16.43 4.46
C ILE A 4 -3.67 -15.40 3.57
N ARG A 5 -4.53 -15.82 2.64
CA ARG A 5 -5.23 -14.92 1.70
C ARG A 5 -6.23 -14.00 2.40
N LEU A 6 -6.65 -14.35 3.60
CA LEU A 6 -7.65 -13.63 4.38
C LEU A 6 -7.09 -12.97 5.64
N HIS A 7 -5.80 -13.14 5.92
CA HIS A 7 -5.18 -12.75 7.19
C HIS A 7 -3.75 -12.19 7.06
N TRP A 8 -3.20 -12.04 5.84
CA TRP A 8 -1.88 -11.45 5.63
C TRP A 8 -1.77 -10.02 6.20
N PHE A 9 -2.85 -9.25 6.19
CA PHE A 9 -2.88 -7.90 6.81
C PHE A 9 -2.92 -7.95 8.34
N ASP A 10 -3.45 -9.02 8.95
CA ASP A 10 -3.36 -9.23 10.40
C ASP A 10 -1.91 -9.56 10.79
N VAL A 11 -1.22 -10.38 9.97
CA VAL A 11 0.23 -10.62 10.10
C VAL A 11 1.01 -9.33 9.92
N GLY A 12 0.65 -8.51 8.93
CA GLY A 12 1.23 -7.18 8.72
C GLY A 12 1.11 -6.30 9.97
N LEU A 13 -0.05 -6.27 10.63
CA LEU A 13 -0.22 -5.52 11.87
C LEU A 13 0.71 -6.01 13.00
N VAL A 14 0.86 -7.33 13.16
CA VAL A 14 1.82 -7.89 14.13
C VAL A 14 3.25 -7.45 13.78
N LEU A 15 3.64 -7.51 12.51
CA LEU A 15 4.93 -7.04 12.04
C LEU A 15 5.12 -5.54 12.27
N ALA A 16 4.08 -4.72 12.12
CA ALA A 16 4.11 -3.29 12.39
C ALA A 16 4.52 -3.01 13.83
N PHE A 17 3.94 -3.71 14.80
CA PHE A 17 4.29 -3.58 16.21
C PHE A 17 5.70 -4.09 16.52
N LEU A 18 6.09 -5.23 15.95
CA LEU A 18 7.43 -5.79 16.17
C LEU A 18 8.52 -4.87 15.60
N VAL A 19 8.39 -4.45 14.35
CA VAL A 19 9.34 -3.55 13.68
C VAL A 19 9.35 -2.19 14.39
N GLY A 20 8.18 -1.63 14.72
CA GLY A 20 8.09 -0.38 15.48
C GLY A 20 8.76 -0.46 16.85
N GLY A 21 8.58 -1.57 17.57
CA GLY A 21 9.28 -1.82 18.84
C GLY A 21 10.80 -1.90 18.68
N ILE A 22 11.29 -2.62 17.66
CA ILE A 22 12.72 -2.69 17.34
C ILE A 22 13.28 -1.31 17.00
N MET A 23 12.54 -0.50 16.21
CA MET A 23 12.95 0.86 15.85
C MET A 23 13.15 1.73 17.09
N LEU A 24 12.26 1.67 18.08
CA LEU A 24 12.37 2.44 19.32
C LEU A 24 13.60 2.06 20.16
N LEU A 25 14.08 0.83 20.03
CA LEU A 25 15.27 0.33 20.73
C LEU A 25 16.56 0.50 19.92
N SER A 26 16.44 0.89 18.65
CA SER A 26 17.57 0.95 17.71
C SER A 26 18.07 2.39 17.53
N LYS A 27 19.37 2.56 17.35
CA LYS A 27 19.98 3.85 16.98
C LYS A 27 20.10 3.97 15.46
N LEU A 28 18.97 4.21 14.80
CA LEU A 28 18.92 4.41 13.35
C LEU A 28 19.24 5.86 13.00
N ASN A 29 19.93 6.08 11.87
CA ASN A 29 20.05 7.42 11.31
C ASN A 29 18.67 7.90 10.80
N PRO A 30 18.47 9.22 10.59
CA PRO A 30 17.16 9.77 10.23
C PRO A 30 16.54 9.16 8.97
N LEU A 31 17.34 8.87 7.94
CA LEU A 31 16.84 8.30 6.68
C LEU A 31 16.40 6.85 6.88
N SER A 32 17.22 6.02 7.51
CA SER A 32 16.89 4.62 7.82
C SER A 32 15.65 4.54 8.71
N LEU A 33 15.58 5.35 9.77
CA LEU A 33 14.40 5.42 10.64
C LEU A 33 13.13 5.71 9.84
N LEU A 34 13.21 6.63 8.88
CA LEU A 34 12.06 7.01 8.07
C LEU A 34 11.65 5.91 7.08
N LEU A 35 12.60 5.17 6.50
CA LEU A 35 12.29 4.05 5.59
C LEU A 35 11.68 2.86 6.35
N TRP A 36 12.15 2.58 7.56
CA TRP A 36 11.48 1.61 8.45
C TRP A 36 10.09 2.09 8.88
N ALA A 37 9.92 3.38 9.19
CA ALA A 37 8.61 3.96 9.47
C ALA A 37 7.67 3.86 8.25
N SER A 38 8.20 4.01 7.05
CA SER A 38 7.46 3.81 5.80
C SER A 38 6.95 2.37 5.68
N LEU A 39 7.79 1.36 5.95
CA LEU A 39 7.36 -0.04 5.99
C LEU A 39 6.27 -0.30 7.04
N VAL A 40 6.44 0.23 8.27
CA VAL A 40 5.41 0.11 9.32
C VAL A 40 4.10 0.76 8.89
N SER A 41 4.16 1.94 8.25
CA SER A 41 2.96 2.62 7.76
C SER A 41 2.25 1.85 6.65
N LEU A 42 2.97 1.11 5.79
CA LEU A 42 2.36 0.25 4.78
C LEU A 42 1.52 -0.86 5.44
N PHE A 43 2.05 -1.50 6.48
CA PHE A 43 1.30 -2.53 7.20
C PHE A 43 0.03 -1.97 7.85
N MET A 44 0.13 -0.79 8.47
CA MET A 44 -1.02 -0.11 9.06
C MET A 44 -2.05 0.29 8.00
N HIS A 45 -1.59 0.75 6.84
CA HIS A 45 -2.45 1.11 5.71
C HIS A 45 -3.25 -0.08 5.18
N GLN A 46 -2.57 -1.20 4.98
CA GLN A 46 -3.22 -2.44 4.54
C GLN A 46 -4.16 -3.01 5.61
N PHE A 47 -3.84 -2.83 6.89
CA PHE A 47 -4.78 -3.15 7.96
C PHE A 47 -6.07 -2.30 7.86
N GLU A 48 -5.94 -0.99 7.59
CA GLU A 48 -7.10 -0.11 7.39
C GLU A 48 -7.96 -0.59 6.20
N GLU A 49 -7.30 -0.90 5.09
CA GLU A 49 -7.92 -1.36 3.85
C GLU A 49 -8.69 -2.68 3.99
N TYR A 50 -8.08 -3.67 4.67
CA TYR A 50 -8.54 -5.06 4.64
C TYR A 50 -9.11 -5.58 5.97
N ARG A 51 -8.76 -4.97 7.12
CA ARG A 51 -9.27 -5.40 8.43
C ARG A 51 -10.30 -4.45 9.02
N TYR A 52 -9.97 -3.18 9.18
CA TYR A 52 -10.89 -2.21 9.78
C TYR A 52 -10.67 -0.79 9.25
N PRO A 53 -11.65 -0.20 8.54
CA PRO A 53 -13.02 -0.70 8.33
C PRO A 53 -13.13 -1.80 7.25
N GLY A 54 -12.05 -2.10 6.53
CA GLY A 54 -11.85 -3.37 5.82
C GLY A 54 -12.61 -3.57 4.50
N TYR A 55 -13.39 -2.58 4.05
CA TYR A 55 -14.21 -2.69 2.84
C TYR A 55 -13.53 -2.23 1.55
N PHE A 56 -12.21 -1.97 1.59
CA PHE A 56 -11.50 -1.46 0.42
C PHE A 56 -11.68 -2.35 -0.82
N PRO A 57 -11.56 -3.70 -0.73
CA PRO A 57 -11.70 -4.55 -1.91
C PRO A 57 -13.08 -4.45 -2.57
N GLY A 58 -14.15 -4.46 -1.76
CA GLY A 58 -15.50 -4.29 -2.26
C GLY A 58 -15.75 -2.90 -2.85
N MET A 59 -15.15 -1.86 -2.27
CA MET A 59 -15.17 -0.51 -2.83
C MET A 59 -14.49 -0.49 -4.20
N VAL A 60 -13.27 -1.02 -4.33
CA VAL A 60 -12.56 -1.09 -5.60
C VAL A 60 -13.43 -1.78 -6.66
N ASN A 61 -13.92 -2.98 -6.37
CA ASN A 61 -14.69 -3.74 -7.34
C ASN A 61 -16.02 -3.06 -7.72
N SER A 62 -16.73 -2.50 -6.75
CA SER A 62 -18.06 -1.90 -7.00
C SER A 62 -17.96 -0.49 -7.59
N VAL A 63 -17.13 0.37 -7.00
CA VAL A 63 -17.05 1.80 -7.33
C VAL A 63 -16.11 2.03 -8.50
N MET A 64 -14.93 1.41 -8.50
CA MET A 64 -13.92 1.67 -9.53
C MET A 64 -14.18 0.88 -10.81
N PHE A 65 -14.79 -0.30 -10.69
CA PHE A 65 -15.00 -1.22 -11.80
C PHE A 65 -16.48 -1.56 -12.10
N SER A 66 -17.44 -1.07 -11.30
CA SER A 66 -18.87 -1.35 -11.52
C SER A 66 -19.18 -2.85 -11.65
N SER A 67 -18.47 -3.68 -10.87
CA SER A 67 -18.54 -5.13 -10.96
C SER A 67 -19.90 -5.67 -10.56
N LYS A 68 -20.41 -6.64 -11.32
CA LYS A 68 -21.59 -7.45 -10.96
C LYS A 68 -21.29 -8.48 -9.87
N HIS A 69 -20.01 -8.81 -9.67
CA HIS A 69 -19.50 -9.78 -8.69
C HIS A 69 -18.44 -9.12 -7.79
N PRO A 70 -18.83 -8.12 -6.97
CA PRO A 70 -17.88 -7.31 -6.21
C PRO A 70 -17.10 -8.10 -5.15
N GLU A 71 -17.55 -9.30 -4.80
CA GLU A 71 -16.84 -10.22 -3.91
C GLU A 71 -15.63 -10.89 -4.55
N ARG A 72 -15.45 -10.84 -5.87
CA ARG A 72 -14.38 -11.58 -6.54
C ARG A 72 -13.84 -10.98 -7.84
N TYR A 73 -14.44 -9.92 -8.37
CA TYR A 73 -14.01 -9.36 -9.66
C TYR A 73 -13.99 -7.82 -9.67
N PRO A 74 -12.97 -7.18 -10.27
CA PRO A 74 -11.75 -7.80 -10.80
C PRO A 74 -10.71 -8.15 -9.73
N LEU A 75 -10.75 -7.48 -8.58
CA LEU A 75 -9.89 -7.82 -7.45
C LEU A 75 -10.47 -9.03 -6.71
N ASN A 76 -9.60 -9.97 -6.35
CA ASN A 76 -9.91 -11.15 -5.56
C ASN A 76 -8.88 -11.35 -4.45
N THR A 77 -9.12 -12.29 -3.54
CA THR A 77 -8.24 -12.50 -2.36
C THR A 77 -6.82 -12.95 -2.74
N ASN A 78 -6.63 -13.62 -3.89
CA ASN A 78 -5.31 -14.01 -4.38
C ASN A 78 -4.54 -12.80 -4.90
N THR A 79 -5.15 -12.02 -5.79
CA THR A 79 -4.51 -10.85 -6.38
C THR A 79 -4.20 -9.80 -5.32
N ALA A 80 -5.11 -9.62 -4.33
CA ALA A 80 -4.84 -8.75 -3.18
C ALA A 80 -3.60 -9.21 -2.40
N LEU A 81 -3.46 -10.50 -2.10
CA LEU A 81 -2.26 -11.01 -1.44
C LEU A 81 -1.00 -10.77 -2.29
N VAL A 82 -1.07 -11.01 -3.60
CA VAL A 82 0.10 -10.86 -4.48
C VAL A 82 0.60 -9.41 -4.52
N ILE A 83 -0.32 -8.47 -4.75
CA ILE A 83 0.00 -7.04 -4.81
C ILE A 83 0.57 -6.57 -3.47
N ASN A 84 -0.09 -6.93 -2.36
CA ASN A 84 0.26 -6.35 -1.08
C ASN A 84 1.51 -6.97 -0.46
N VAL A 85 1.64 -8.29 -0.51
CA VAL A 85 2.75 -9.01 0.14
C VAL A 85 3.94 -9.11 -0.80
N PHE A 86 3.78 -9.69 -2.00
CA PHE A 86 4.93 -9.94 -2.88
C PHE A 86 5.46 -8.69 -3.57
N VAL A 87 4.60 -7.71 -3.87
CA VAL A 87 5.06 -6.43 -4.44
C VAL A 87 5.28 -5.41 -3.33
N GLY A 88 4.23 -5.09 -2.56
CA GLY A 88 4.27 -4.05 -1.52
C GLY A 88 5.30 -4.31 -0.43
N TRP A 89 5.16 -5.41 0.33
CA TRP A 89 6.06 -5.68 1.46
C TRP A 89 7.49 -5.85 1.00
N VAL A 90 7.73 -6.56 -0.10
CA VAL A 90 9.09 -6.75 -0.63
C VAL A 90 9.70 -5.42 -1.03
N ALA A 91 9.00 -4.57 -1.77
CA ALA A 91 9.53 -3.26 -2.18
C ALA A 91 9.88 -2.37 -0.98
N TYR A 92 8.98 -2.27 0.00
CA TYR A 92 9.21 -1.45 1.19
C TYR A 92 10.28 -2.03 2.11
N LEU A 93 10.35 -3.36 2.25
CA LEU A 93 11.38 -4.03 3.03
C LEU A 93 12.76 -3.83 2.40
N LEU A 94 12.88 -3.98 1.08
CA LEU A 94 14.14 -3.73 0.37
C LEU A 94 14.55 -2.26 0.49
N ALA A 95 13.60 -1.31 0.41
CA ALA A 95 13.87 0.09 0.67
C ALA A 95 14.33 0.34 2.12
N ALA A 96 13.69 -0.27 3.12
CA ALA A 96 14.10 -0.12 4.52
C ALA A 96 15.50 -0.70 4.82
N LEU A 97 15.85 -1.82 4.17
CA LEU A 97 17.14 -2.48 4.35
C LEU A 97 18.29 -1.79 3.60
N PHE A 98 18.03 -1.31 2.37
CA PHE A 98 19.10 -0.88 1.45
C PHE A 98 18.97 0.57 0.98
N GLY A 99 17.83 1.22 1.21
CA GLY A 99 17.51 2.54 0.65
C GLY A 99 18.39 3.68 1.13
N GLU A 100 19.12 3.51 2.23
CA GLU A 100 20.16 4.45 2.65
C GLU A 100 21.36 4.48 1.68
N LYS A 101 21.67 3.34 1.05
CA LYS A 101 22.76 3.22 0.08
C LYS A 101 22.26 3.23 -1.38
N ILE A 102 20.99 2.89 -1.58
CA ILE A 102 20.35 2.72 -2.88
C ILE A 102 19.16 3.69 -2.94
N LEU A 103 19.43 4.98 -3.15
CA LEU A 103 18.43 6.04 -3.00
C LEU A 103 17.31 5.95 -4.03
N TRP A 104 17.57 5.52 -5.26
CA TRP A 104 16.50 5.30 -6.24
C TRP A 104 15.44 4.29 -5.76
N LEU A 105 15.83 3.28 -4.99
CA LEU A 105 14.90 2.29 -4.45
C LEU A 105 14.04 2.90 -3.35
N ALA A 106 14.65 3.70 -2.47
CA ALA A 106 13.94 4.47 -1.45
C ALA A 106 12.92 5.44 -2.09
N ILE A 107 13.35 6.19 -3.12
CA ILE A 107 12.50 7.10 -3.89
C ILE A 107 11.31 6.33 -4.51
N ALA A 108 11.57 5.18 -5.13
CA ALA A 108 10.52 4.36 -5.74
C ALA A 108 9.48 3.88 -4.74
N ALA A 109 9.90 3.38 -3.57
CA ALA A 109 8.99 2.92 -2.52
C ALA A 109 8.16 4.09 -1.94
N ILE A 110 8.78 5.24 -1.67
CA ILE A 110 8.10 6.44 -1.18
C ILE A 110 7.09 6.96 -2.23
N LEU A 111 7.40 6.85 -3.52
CA LEU A 111 6.47 7.25 -4.58
C LEU A 111 5.23 6.35 -4.63
N VAL A 112 5.31 5.09 -4.19
CA VAL A 112 4.12 4.24 -3.95
C VAL A 112 3.27 4.79 -2.81
N SER A 113 3.87 5.28 -1.72
CA SER A 113 3.13 5.94 -0.63
C SER A 113 2.43 7.21 -1.12
N VAL A 114 3.11 8.01 -1.94
CA VAL A 114 2.55 9.23 -2.55
C VAL A 114 1.38 8.89 -3.48
N GLY A 115 1.51 7.85 -4.31
CA GLY A 115 0.43 7.35 -5.15
C GLY A 115 -0.81 6.98 -4.35
N ASN A 116 -0.64 6.24 -3.24
CA ASN A 116 -1.73 5.89 -2.32
C ASN A 116 -2.34 7.12 -1.65
N PHE A 117 -1.54 8.11 -1.25
CA PHE A 117 -2.05 9.38 -0.74
C PHE A 117 -3.01 10.05 -1.72
N PHE A 118 -2.62 10.22 -2.99
CA PHE A 118 -3.50 10.83 -3.98
C PHE A 118 -4.72 9.96 -4.30
N ALA A 119 -4.54 8.64 -4.40
CA ALA A 119 -5.61 7.70 -4.72
C ALA A 119 -6.69 7.70 -3.63
N HIS A 120 -6.31 7.52 -2.37
CA HIS A 120 -7.25 7.44 -1.25
C HIS A 120 -7.82 8.80 -0.85
N THR A 121 -7.05 9.88 -0.94
CA THR A 121 -7.55 11.21 -0.53
C THR A 121 -8.51 11.77 -1.57
N PHE A 122 -8.20 11.62 -2.87
CA PHE A 122 -8.94 12.26 -3.94
C PHE A 122 -9.64 11.26 -4.86
N LEU A 123 -8.90 10.40 -5.57
CA LEU A 123 -9.45 9.61 -6.68
C LEU A 123 -10.64 8.73 -6.26
N PHE A 124 -10.48 7.94 -5.20
CA PHE A 124 -11.50 6.98 -4.75
C PHE A 124 -12.70 7.70 -4.15
N ASN A 125 -12.48 8.78 -3.40
CA ASN A 125 -13.55 9.60 -2.83
C ASN A 125 -14.36 10.34 -3.90
N LEU A 126 -13.69 10.90 -4.91
CA LEU A 126 -14.35 11.58 -6.04
C LEU A 126 -15.20 10.59 -6.85
N LYS A 127 -14.68 9.39 -7.14
CA LYS A 127 -15.43 8.36 -7.87
C LYS A 127 -16.54 7.71 -7.04
N GLY A 128 -16.31 7.52 -5.75
CA GLY A 128 -17.28 6.92 -4.82
C GLY A 128 -18.32 7.87 -4.29
N HIS A 129 -18.16 9.18 -4.52
CA HIS A 129 -18.93 10.23 -3.85
C HIS A 129 -18.93 10.07 -2.33
N THR A 130 -17.77 9.69 -1.77
CA THR A 130 -17.57 9.48 -0.33
C THR A 130 -16.61 10.50 0.25
N LEU A 131 -16.75 10.80 1.54
CA LEU A 131 -15.76 11.60 2.28
C LEU A 131 -14.57 10.76 2.78
N TYR A 132 -14.76 9.44 2.84
CA TYR A 132 -13.78 8.52 3.39
C TYR A 132 -13.86 7.15 2.70
N ASN A 133 -12.70 6.54 2.53
CA ASN A 133 -12.53 5.15 2.15
C ASN A 133 -11.40 4.52 2.97
N PRO A 134 -11.41 3.20 3.16
CA PRO A 134 -10.42 2.51 3.97
C PRO A 134 -9.05 2.67 3.31
N GLY A 135 -8.06 3.11 4.08
CA GLY A 135 -6.71 3.46 3.65
C GLY A 135 -6.46 4.98 3.64
N MET A 136 -7.52 5.81 3.65
CA MET A 136 -7.37 7.27 3.62
C MET A 136 -6.74 7.84 4.89
N PHE A 137 -7.08 7.31 6.07
CA PHE A 137 -6.55 7.85 7.32
C PHE A 137 -5.04 7.67 7.39
N THR A 138 -4.57 6.43 7.19
CA THR A 138 -3.14 6.11 7.16
C THR A 138 -2.40 6.80 6.01
N ALA A 139 -3.05 7.00 4.86
CA ALA A 139 -2.43 7.71 3.75
C ALA A 139 -2.19 9.20 4.09
N ILE A 140 -3.13 9.88 4.76
CA ILE A 140 -2.98 11.28 5.17
C ILE A 140 -2.01 11.40 6.35
N PHE A 141 -2.18 10.59 7.39
CA PHE A 141 -1.48 10.79 8.66
C PHE A 141 -0.16 10.05 8.77
N LEU A 142 0.11 9.07 7.91
CA LEU A 142 1.38 8.34 7.88
C LEU A 142 2.13 8.56 6.57
N PHE A 143 1.54 8.23 5.41
CA PHE A 143 2.25 8.31 4.13
C PHE A 143 2.65 9.75 3.76
N ALA A 144 1.73 10.71 3.84
CA ALA A 144 2.03 12.09 3.48
C ALA A 144 3.17 12.71 4.31
N PRO A 145 3.15 12.70 5.66
CA PRO A 145 4.24 13.28 6.45
C PRO A 145 5.57 12.55 6.25
N ILE A 146 5.54 11.21 6.11
CA ILE A 146 6.75 10.42 5.81
C ILE A 146 7.33 10.83 4.46
N ALA A 147 6.51 10.95 3.41
CA ALA A 147 6.97 11.33 2.08
C ALA A 147 7.51 12.77 2.04
N ILE A 148 6.86 13.71 2.72
CA ILE A 148 7.30 15.10 2.82
C ILE A 148 8.66 15.17 3.54
N TYR A 149 8.79 14.48 4.68
CA TYR A 149 10.04 14.51 5.46
C TYR A 149 11.17 13.75 4.75
N PHE A 150 10.86 12.66 4.03
CA PHE A 150 11.81 12.00 3.12
C PHE A 150 12.37 12.99 2.09
N ALA A 151 11.49 13.69 1.37
CA ALA A 151 11.90 14.65 0.35
C ALA A 151 12.75 15.77 0.95
N TYR A 152 12.38 16.28 2.13
CA TYR A 152 13.17 17.25 2.87
C TYR A 152 14.58 16.72 3.16
N LEU A 153 14.73 15.53 3.74
CA LEU A 153 16.03 14.94 4.08
C LEU A 153 16.91 14.72 2.83
N VAL A 154 16.33 14.17 1.76
CA VAL A 154 17.08 13.85 0.54
C VAL A 154 17.52 15.11 -0.20
N ILE A 155 16.64 16.11 -0.31
CA ILE A 155 16.94 17.36 -1.03
C ILE A 155 17.90 18.24 -0.24
N GLN A 156 17.63 18.48 1.06
CA GLN A 156 18.49 19.34 1.88
C GLN A 156 19.85 18.71 2.15
N GLY A 157 19.91 17.39 2.32
CA GLY A 157 21.16 16.66 2.49
C GLY A 157 21.92 16.42 1.19
N ASN A 158 21.36 16.78 0.03
CA ASN A 158 21.88 16.46 -1.30
C ASN A 158 22.29 14.97 -1.43
N LEU A 159 21.44 14.08 -0.91
CA LEU A 159 21.77 12.66 -0.72
C LEU A 159 21.63 11.84 -2.00
N ALA A 160 20.84 12.30 -2.96
CA ALA A 160 20.50 11.58 -4.18
C ALA A 160 21.11 12.25 -5.41
N ALA A 161 21.72 11.45 -6.29
CA ALA A 161 22.16 11.93 -7.59
C ALA A 161 20.95 12.12 -8.52
N LEU A 162 21.14 12.84 -9.63
CA LEU A 162 20.08 13.00 -10.65
C LEU A 162 19.54 11.65 -11.16
N MET A 163 20.44 10.67 -11.34
CA MET A 163 20.05 9.33 -11.78
C MET A 163 19.21 8.59 -10.74
N ASP A 164 19.41 8.86 -9.44
CA ASP A 164 18.58 8.26 -8.41
C ASP A 164 17.13 8.71 -8.53
N TRP A 165 16.93 10.01 -8.80
CA TRP A 165 15.62 10.58 -9.05
C TRP A 165 14.97 10.00 -10.30
N VAL A 166 15.70 9.96 -11.42
CA VAL A 166 15.17 9.46 -12.70
C VAL A 166 14.75 7.99 -12.56
N VAL A 167 15.64 7.13 -12.07
CA VAL A 167 15.36 5.70 -11.92
C VAL A 167 14.28 5.47 -10.87
N GLY A 168 14.35 6.15 -9.73
CA GLY A 168 13.41 5.99 -8.64
C GLY A 168 12.00 6.42 -9.00
N ILE A 169 11.84 7.54 -9.71
CA ILE A 169 10.54 8.02 -10.18
C ILE A 169 9.95 7.07 -11.21
N LEU A 170 10.73 6.66 -12.22
CA LEU A 170 10.27 5.72 -13.24
C LEU A 170 9.84 4.39 -12.61
N LEU A 171 10.66 3.84 -11.72
CA LEU A 171 10.34 2.60 -11.02
C LEU A 171 9.11 2.76 -10.12
N GLY A 172 8.99 3.88 -9.39
CA GLY A 172 7.82 4.13 -8.56
C GLY A 172 6.52 4.26 -9.37
N ILE A 173 6.55 4.87 -10.56
CA ILE A 173 5.41 4.89 -11.49
C ILE A 173 5.08 3.46 -11.95
N VAL A 174 6.09 2.69 -12.33
CA VAL A 174 5.93 1.29 -12.74
C VAL A 174 5.32 0.45 -11.61
N LEU A 175 5.76 0.62 -10.36
CA LEU A 175 5.20 -0.09 -9.21
C LEU A 175 3.74 0.30 -8.94
N ASN A 176 3.39 1.58 -9.01
CA ASN A 176 2.00 2.02 -8.86
C ASN A 176 1.09 1.51 -9.99
N TYR A 177 1.55 1.56 -11.23
CA TYR A 177 0.73 1.18 -12.38
C TYR A 177 0.72 -0.34 -12.64
N LEU A 178 1.89 -0.93 -12.87
CA LEU A 178 2.00 -2.37 -13.14
C LEU A 178 1.79 -3.19 -11.87
N GLY A 179 2.41 -2.79 -10.76
CA GLY A 179 2.35 -3.51 -9.49
C GLY A 179 0.98 -3.50 -8.82
N VAL A 180 0.04 -2.65 -9.28
CA VAL A 180 -1.34 -2.63 -8.76
C VAL A 180 -2.34 -2.89 -9.88
N PHE A 181 -2.55 -1.93 -10.77
CA PHE A 181 -3.63 -2.01 -11.76
C PHE A 181 -3.44 -3.13 -12.77
N LYS A 182 -2.21 -3.32 -13.28
CA LYS A 182 -1.99 -4.33 -14.31
C LYS A 182 -2.05 -5.76 -13.75
N LEU A 183 -1.60 -5.97 -12.51
CA LEU A 183 -1.79 -7.26 -11.83
C LEU A 183 -3.27 -7.58 -11.59
N ILE A 184 -4.10 -6.59 -11.24
CA ILE A 184 -5.55 -6.77 -11.18
C ILE A 184 -6.09 -7.20 -12.54
N ASP A 185 -5.69 -6.50 -13.62
CA ASP A 185 -6.15 -6.80 -14.97
C ASP A 185 -5.75 -8.19 -15.47
N TRP A 186 -4.53 -8.64 -15.16
CA TRP A 186 -4.02 -9.95 -15.57
C TRP A 186 -4.58 -11.12 -14.76
N LEU A 187 -4.91 -10.91 -13.49
CA LEU A 187 -5.33 -11.97 -12.57
C LEU A 187 -6.84 -11.93 -12.26
N LYS A 188 -7.60 -11.08 -12.93
CA LYS A 188 -9.06 -11.03 -12.78
C LYS A 188 -9.69 -12.27 -13.39
N ASP A 189 -10.66 -12.83 -12.69
CA ASP A 189 -11.43 -13.98 -13.14
C ASP A 189 -12.79 -13.96 -12.42
N GLU A 190 -13.88 -13.92 -13.19
CA GLU A 190 -15.24 -13.93 -12.64
C GLU A 190 -15.65 -15.29 -12.05
N ASN A 191 -14.96 -16.38 -12.44
CA ASN A 191 -15.23 -17.74 -11.99
C ASN A 191 -14.26 -18.23 -10.91
N THR A 192 -13.46 -17.32 -10.34
CA THR A 192 -12.42 -17.66 -9.37
C THR A 192 -12.98 -18.20 -8.05
N GLU A 193 -12.28 -19.17 -7.45
CA GLU A 193 -12.54 -19.62 -6.08
C GLU A 193 -12.06 -18.61 -5.00
N TYR A 194 -11.31 -17.58 -5.39
CA TYR A 194 -10.69 -16.61 -4.48
C TYR A 194 -11.62 -15.50 -4.00
N VAL A 195 -12.74 -15.88 -3.38
CA VAL A 195 -13.81 -14.95 -3.00
C VAL A 195 -13.53 -14.20 -1.69
N PHE A 196 -13.82 -12.91 -1.68
CA PHE A 196 -13.84 -12.10 -0.46
C PHE A 196 -15.09 -12.39 0.39
N PRO A 197 -14.94 -12.67 1.70
CA PRO A 197 -16.07 -12.72 2.62
C PRO A 197 -16.85 -11.40 2.68
N LYS A 198 -18.14 -11.45 3.05
CA LYS A 198 -19.03 -10.27 3.12
C LYS A 198 -18.44 -9.07 3.88
N ARG A 199 -17.59 -9.29 4.90
CA ARG A 199 -16.93 -8.20 5.65
C ARG A 199 -16.09 -7.24 4.79
N PHE A 200 -15.59 -7.71 3.65
CA PHE A 200 -14.79 -6.91 2.72
C PHE A 200 -15.62 -6.13 1.69
N LEU A 201 -16.94 -6.37 1.66
CA LEU A 201 -17.87 -5.64 0.81
C LEU A 201 -18.25 -4.30 1.43
N LEU A 202 -18.77 -3.38 0.61
CA LEU A 202 -19.34 -2.12 1.09
C LEU A 202 -20.43 -2.42 2.13
N PRO A 203 -20.60 -1.61 3.19
CA PRO A 203 -21.61 -1.85 4.23
C PRO A 203 -23.04 -2.09 3.69
N SER A 204 -23.42 -1.42 2.59
CA SER A 204 -24.71 -1.59 1.92
C SER A 204 -24.88 -2.96 1.25
N GLN A 205 -23.79 -3.64 0.88
CA GLN A 205 -23.76 -4.93 0.20
C GLN A 205 -23.59 -6.12 1.15
N ARG A 206 -23.47 -5.88 2.47
CA ARG A 206 -23.24 -6.96 3.46
C ARG A 206 -24.52 -7.67 3.92
N ARG A 207 -25.69 -7.14 3.57
CA ARG A 207 -26.99 -7.67 3.99
C ARG A 207 -27.31 -9.00 3.30
#